data_AF-A0A1X0BPY3-F1
#
_entry.id   AF-A0A1X0BPY3-F1
#
_cell.length_a   1.000
_cell.length_b   1.000
_cell.length_c   1.000
_cell.angle_alpha   90.00
_cell.angle_beta   90.00
_cell.angle_gamma   90.00
#
_symmetry.space_group_name_H-M   'P 1'
#
loop_
_entity.id
_entity.type
_entity.pdbx_description
1 polymer ?
#
loop_
_entity_poly.entity_id
_entity_poly.type
_entity_poly.pdbx_seq_one_letter_code
_entity_poly.pdbx_strand_id
1 'polypeptide(L)'
;MLEFFAENPVAAVIVGCEIGLWVLLGLGLMLRYLVRARHTSTVVLAGIPLLDVVLVVATAIDLQRGAEVGLVHVLAGFYLGSSVAFGPAIVRWADERFAHRFAGGPAPRRTPKHGPERVAHLMREWYRVVGTVAIASVVLVVLILFFATPDDHASLWSWIGRAWAVVGLWYVFGPLWERGKKDDRDDGPARPVISSNVPATGRRSHG
;
A
#
# COMPACT_ATOMS: atom_id res chain seq x y z
N MET A 1 -2.86 -24.72 -18.70
CA MET A 1 -2.78 -23.30 -18.28
C MET A 1 -3.96 -22.49 -18.82
N LEU A 2 -4.25 -22.55 -20.13
CA LEU A 2 -5.43 -21.89 -20.73
C LEU A 2 -6.77 -22.53 -20.30
N GLU A 3 -6.82 -23.84 -20.04
CA GLU A 3 -8.03 -24.53 -19.53
C GLU A 3 -8.46 -24.04 -18.13
N PHE A 4 -7.50 -23.77 -17.23
CA PHE A 4 -7.79 -23.22 -15.89
C PHE A 4 -8.41 -21.81 -15.94
N PHE A 5 -8.01 -20.99 -16.92
CA PHE A 5 -8.59 -19.65 -17.15
C PHE A 5 -9.97 -19.72 -17.81
N ALA A 6 -10.24 -20.78 -18.58
CA ALA A 6 -11.57 -21.06 -19.12
C ALA A 6 -12.53 -21.60 -18.06
N GLU A 7 -12.03 -22.36 -17.08
CA GLU A 7 -12.79 -22.86 -15.93
C GLU A 7 -13.03 -21.80 -14.85
N ASN A 8 -12.14 -20.81 -14.70
CA ASN A 8 -12.24 -19.74 -13.70
C ASN A 8 -12.22 -18.36 -14.36
N PRO A 9 -13.34 -17.91 -14.94
CA PRO A 9 -13.41 -16.65 -15.69
C PRO A 9 -12.97 -15.43 -14.86
N VAL A 10 -13.23 -15.43 -13.55
CA VAL A 10 -12.80 -14.34 -12.65
C VAL A 10 -11.28 -14.24 -12.55
N ALA A 11 -10.55 -15.37 -12.54
CA ALA A 11 -9.09 -15.36 -12.49
C ALA A 11 -8.48 -14.74 -13.76
N ALA A 12 -9.08 -15.00 -14.93
CA ALA A 12 -8.67 -14.39 -16.19
C ALA A 12 -8.90 -12.87 -16.18
N VAL A 13 -10.00 -12.41 -15.58
CA VAL A 13 -10.29 -10.98 -15.44
C VAL A 13 -9.31 -10.31 -14.49
N ILE A 14 -8.93 -10.94 -13.36
CA ILE A 14 -7.90 -10.40 -12.46
C ILE A 14 -6.58 -10.19 -13.22
N VAL A 15 -6.12 -11.21 -13.96
CA VAL A 15 -4.89 -11.11 -14.76
C VAL A 15 -5.02 -10.04 -15.86
N GLY A 16 -6.17 -9.95 -16.52
CA GLY A 16 -6.45 -8.91 -17.51
C GLY A 16 -6.42 -7.51 -16.91
N CYS A 17 -7.00 -7.31 -15.73
CA CYS A 17 -6.96 -6.05 -15.00
C CYS A 17 -5.53 -5.69 -14.58
N GLU A 18 -4.73 -6.67 -14.14
CA GLU A 18 -3.32 -6.45 -13.80
C GLU A 18 -2.54 -5.95 -15.01
N ILE A 19 -2.67 -6.65 -16.14
CA ILE A 19 -2.01 -6.24 -17.40
C ILE A 19 -2.50 -4.86 -17.83
N GLY A 20 -3.81 -4.62 -17.79
CA GLY A 20 -4.41 -3.34 -18.15
C GLY A 20 -3.89 -2.19 -17.27
N LEU A 21 -3.74 -2.44 -15.96
CA LEU A 21 -3.22 -1.46 -15.01
C LEU A 21 -1.77 -1.10 -15.35
N TRP A 22 -0.89 -2.08 -15.57
CA TRP A 22 0.50 -1.81 -15.94
C TRP A 22 0.61 -1.08 -17.28
N VAL A 23 -0.22 -1.44 -18.25
CA VAL A 23 -0.27 -0.79 -19.57
C VAL A 23 -0.75 0.65 -19.45
N LEU A 24 -1.87 0.91 -18.76
CA LEU A 24 -2.40 2.27 -18.56
C LEU A 24 -1.43 3.14 -17.76
N LEU A 25 -0.81 2.60 -16.72
CA LEU A 25 0.19 3.31 -15.92
C LEU A 25 1.39 3.70 -16.77
N GLY A 26 1.96 2.73 -17.51
CA GLY A 26 3.09 2.96 -18.40
C GLY A 26 2.78 3.96 -19.51
N LEU A 27 1.62 3.79 -20.16
CA LEU A 27 1.18 4.67 -21.26
C LEU A 27 0.90 6.09 -20.76
N GLY A 28 0.22 6.22 -19.62
CA GLY A 28 -0.08 7.49 -18.97
C GLY A 28 1.19 8.26 -18.60
N LEU A 29 2.23 7.57 -18.10
CA LEU A 29 3.53 8.16 -17.81
C LEU A 29 4.29 8.54 -19.09
N MET A 30 4.29 7.68 -20.11
CA MET A 30 4.89 8.00 -21.41
C MET A 30 4.27 9.26 -22.03
N LEU A 31 2.94 9.36 -22.04
CA LEU A 31 2.23 10.55 -22.52
C LEU A 31 2.59 11.81 -21.73
N ARG A 32 2.75 11.69 -20.40
CA ARG A 32 3.08 12.82 -19.53
C ARG A 32 4.50 13.36 -19.73
N TYR A 33 5.48 12.48 -19.96
CA TYR A 33 6.89 12.85 -19.99
C TYR A 33 7.51 12.91 -21.39
N LEU A 34 7.13 12.01 -22.31
CA LEU A 34 7.62 12.02 -23.69
C LEU A 34 6.82 13.00 -24.56
N VAL A 35 5.48 12.96 -24.44
CA VAL A 35 4.57 13.77 -25.27
C VAL A 35 4.17 15.09 -24.57
N ARG A 36 4.50 15.25 -23.27
CA ARG A 36 4.12 16.41 -22.43
C ARG A 36 2.60 16.67 -22.37
N ALA A 37 1.79 15.70 -22.76
CA ALA A 37 0.32 15.80 -22.81
C ALA A 37 -0.28 15.45 -21.44
N ARG A 38 -0.22 16.41 -20.50
CA ARG A 38 -0.72 16.21 -19.12
C ARG A 38 -2.19 15.83 -19.06
N HIS A 39 -3.04 16.44 -19.88
CA HIS A 39 -4.47 16.16 -19.89
C HIS A 39 -4.76 14.73 -20.34
N THR A 40 -4.11 14.28 -21.43
CA THR A 40 -4.25 12.91 -21.93
C THR A 40 -3.71 11.87 -20.95
N SER A 41 -2.61 12.18 -20.26
CA SER A 41 -2.10 11.35 -19.17
C SER A 41 -3.12 11.20 -18.04
N THR A 42 -3.76 12.29 -17.60
CA THR A 42 -4.80 12.24 -16.57
C THR A 42 -5.99 11.38 -17.01
N VAL A 43 -6.42 11.49 -18.27
CA VAL A 43 -7.52 10.68 -18.82
C VAL A 43 -7.13 9.19 -18.87
N VAL A 44 -5.92 8.87 -19.30
CA VAL A 44 -5.42 7.48 -19.34
C VAL A 44 -5.31 6.90 -17.93
N LEU A 45 -4.81 7.68 -16.96
CA LEU A 45 -4.71 7.24 -15.56
C LEU A 45 -6.09 7.14 -14.88
N ALA A 46 -7.08 7.92 -15.31
CA ALA A 46 -8.48 7.74 -14.90
C ALA A 46 -9.10 6.44 -15.45
N GLY A 47 -8.45 5.77 -16.41
CA GLY A 47 -8.82 4.41 -16.83
C GLY A 47 -8.52 3.34 -15.79
N ILE A 48 -7.65 3.60 -14.81
CA ILE A 48 -7.32 2.65 -13.73
C ILE A 48 -8.56 2.32 -12.87
N PRO A 49 -9.29 3.30 -12.30
CA PRO A 49 -10.53 3.00 -11.57
C PRO A 49 -11.62 2.42 -12.48
N LEU A 50 -11.57 2.69 -13.79
CA LEU A 50 -12.49 2.06 -14.74
C LEU A 50 -12.23 0.55 -14.88
N LEU A 51 -10.97 0.11 -14.88
CA LEU A 51 -10.63 -1.32 -14.84
C LEU A 51 -11.10 -1.99 -13.56
N ASP A 52 -11.02 -1.31 -12.41
CA ASP A 52 -11.56 -1.82 -11.16
C ASP A 52 -13.09 -2.00 -11.24
N VAL A 53 -13.80 -1.06 -11.85
CA VAL A 53 -15.26 -1.19 -12.09
C VAL A 53 -15.55 -2.39 -13.01
N VAL A 54 -14.78 -2.57 -14.07
CA VAL A 54 -14.93 -3.74 -14.96
C VAL A 54 -14.73 -5.04 -14.22
N LEU A 55 -13.75 -5.14 -13.31
CA LEU A 55 -13.54 -6.30 -12.47
C LEU A 55 -14.73 -6.58 -11.57
N VAL A 56 -15.29 -5.55 -10.91
CA VAL A 56 -16.50 -5.70 -10.07
C VAL A 56 -17.67 -6.21 -10.89
N VAL A 57 -17.92 -5.60 -12.05
CA VAL A 57 -19.03 -5.98 -12.93
C VAL A 57 -18.86 -7.40 -13.44
N ALA A 58 -17.66 -7.79 -13.87
CA ALA A 58 -17.38 -9.15 -14.32
C ALA A 58 -17.57 -10.17 -13.20
N THR A 59 -17.12 -9.85 -11.99
CA THR A 59 -17.32 -10.70 -10.80
C THR A 59 -18.82 -10.84 -10.48
N ALA A 60 -19.58 -9.75 -10.56
CA ALA A 60 -21.02 -9.78 -10.33
C ALA A 60 -21.78 -10.60 -11.39
N ILE A 61 -21.39 -10.49 -12.68
CA ILE A 61 -21.98 -11.28 -13.77
C ILE A 61 -21.66 -12.76 -13.57
N ASP A 62 -20.45 -13.10 -13.16
CA ASP A 62 -20.05 -14.49 -12.90
C ASP A 62 -20.90 -15.13 -11.81
N LEU A 63 -21.12 -14.40 -10.71
CA LEU A 63 -21.98 -14.84 -9.60
C LEU A 63 -23.45 -14.94 -10.02
N GLN A 64 -23.94 -14.01 -10.84
CA GLN A 64 -25.30 -14.08 -11.39
C GLN A 64 -25.52 -15.29 -12.32
N ARG A 65 -24.46 -15.81 -12.94
CA ARG A 65 -24.53 -17.03 -13.76
C ARG A 65 -24.57 -18.32 -12.93
N GLY A 66 -24.57 -18.21 -11.60
CA GLY A 66 -24.67 -19.34 -10.67
C GLY A 66 -23.33 -19.94 -10.26
N ALA A 67 -22.22 -19.20 -10.42
CA ALA A 67 -20.94 -19.62 -9.86
C ALA A 67 -21.01 -19.63 -8.33
N GLU A 68 -20.54 -20.70 -7.69
CA GLU A 68 -20.41 -20.77 -6.23
C GLU A 68 -19.39 -19.75 -5.74
N VAL A 69 -19.64 -19.19 -4.55
CA VAL A 69 -18.74 -18.23 -3.91
C VAL A 69 -17.49 -18.96 -3.42
N GLY A 70 -16.45 -18.95 -4.26
CA GLY A 70 -15.21 -19.67 -4.02
C GLY A 70 -14.04 -18.79 -3.57
N LEU A 71 -12.88 -19.43 -3.40
CA LEU A 71 -11.61 -18.75 -3.11
C LEU A 71 -11.25 -17.67 -4.12
N VAL A 72 -11.63 -17.85 -5.39
CA VAL A 72 -11.33 -16.91 -6.47
C VAL A 72 -12.08 -15.58 -6.26
N HIS A 73 -13.33 -15.61 -5.79
CA HIS A 73 -14.11 -14.41 -5.49
C HIS A 73 -13.59 -13.68 -4.25
N VAL A 74 -13.14 -14.43 -3.23
CA VAL A 74 -12.44 -13.85 -2.08
C VAL A 74 -11.15 -13.14 -2.53
N LEU A 75 -10.34 -13.80 -3.37
CA LEU A 75 -9.12 -13.22 -3.93
C LEU A 75 -9.40 -11.98 -4.79
N ALA A 76 -10.50 -11.98 -5.56
CA ALA A 76 -10.93 -10.81 -6.33
C ALA A 76 -11.23 -9.62 -5.42
N GLY A 77 -11.92 -9.83 -4.29
CA GLY A 77 -12.19 -8.78 -3.30
C GLY A 77 -10.91 -8.23 -2.66
N PHE A 78 -9.96 -9.10 -2.33
CA PHE A 78 -8.64 -8.67 -1.83
C PHE A 78 -7.83 -7.93 -2.87
N TYR A 79 -7.83 -8.41 -4.11
CA TYR A 79 -7.15 -7.77 -5.24
C TYR A 79 -7.69 -6.35 -5.43
N LEU A 80 -9.01 -6.19 -5.49
CA LEU A 80 -9.65 -4.89 -5.63
C LEU A 80 -9.35 -3.97 -4.45
N GLY A 81 -9.42 -4.48 -3.21
CA GLY A 81 -9.03 -3.72 -2.02
C GLY A 81 -7.59 -3.23 -2.10
N SER A 82 -6.68 -4.07 -2.59
CA SER A 82 -5.26 -3.73 -2.73
C SER A 82 -5.03 -2.70 -3.84
N SER A 83 -5.69 -2.84 -4.99
CA SER A 83 -5.62 -1.85 -6.08
C SER A 83 -6.10 -0.48 -5.65
N VAL A 84 -7.24 -0.39 -4.95
CA VAL A 84 -7.79 0.90 -4.53
C VAL A 84 -6.94 1.55 -3.44
N ALA A 85 -6.47 0.78 -2.45
CA ALA A 85 -5.70 1.32 -1.34
C ALA A 85 -4.24 1.66 -1.70
N PHE A 86 -3.61 0.86 -2.57
CA PHE A 86 -2.22 1.06 -3.01
C PHE A 86 -2.12 1.85 -4.32
N GLY A 87 -3.16 1.90 -5.15
CA GLY A 87 -3.17 2.55 -6.46
C GLY A 87 -2.65 4.00 -6.44
N PRO A 88 -3.22 4.90 -5.62
CA PRO A 88 -2.74 6.28 -5.51
C PRO A 88 -1.27 6.37 -5.07
N ALA A 89 -0.81 5.42 -4.25
CA ALA A 89 0.58 5.36 -3.82
C ALA A 89 1.53 4.88 -4.92
N ILE A 90 1.12 3.88 -5.70
CA ILE A 90 1.86 3.36 -6.85
C ILE A 90 1.98 4.43 -7.92
N VAL A 91 0.89 5.12 -8.25
CA VAL A 91 0.89 6.24 -9.21
C VAL A 91 1.84 7.34 -8.75
N ARG A 92 1.77 7.75 -7.48
CA ARG A 92 2.67 8.79 -6.94
C ARG A 92 4.13 8.35 -6.93
N TRP A 93 4.41 7.10 -6.53
CA TRP A 93 5.76 6.56 -6.57
C TRP A 93 6.33 6.51 -8.00
N ALA A 94 5.51 6.11 -8.96
CA ALA A 94 5.89 6.07 -10.36
C ALA A 94 6.13 7.48 -10.91
N ASP A 95 5.28 8.44 -10.56
CA ASP A 95 5.42 9.86 -10.93
C ASP A 95 6.73 10.45 -10.38
N GLU A 96 7.04 10.21 -9.10
CA GLU A 96 8.30 10.64 -8.48
C GLU A 96 9.52 10.01 -9.17
N ARG A 97 9.45 8.72 -9.52
CA ARG A 97 10.54 7.99 -10.19
C ARG A 97 10.80 8.51 -11.61
N PHE A 98 9.74 8.74 -12.38
CA PHE A 98 9.84 9.26 -13.74
C PHE A 98 10.23 10.75 -13.74
N ALA A 99 9.72 11.55 -12.81
CA ALA A 99 10.15 12.94 -12.64
C ALA A 99 11.65 13.03 -12.36
N HIS A 100 12.19 12.18 -11.48
CA HIS A 100 13.63 12.12 -11.22
C HIS A 100 14.42 11.68 -12.46
N ARG A 101 13.96 10.67 -13.20
CA ARG A 101 14.71 10.10 -14.33
C ARG A 101 14.69 10.96 -15.60
N PHE A 102 13.56 11.60 -15.91
CA PHE A 102 13.30 12.26 -17.20
C PHE A 102 13.13 13.78 -17.09
N ALA A 103 12.81 14.31 -15.91
CA ALA A 103 12.57 15.74 -15.71
C ALA A 103 13.55 16.40 -14.73
N GLY A 104 14.61 15.69 -14.30
CA GLY A 104 15.58 16.20 -13.34
C GLY A 104 14.99 16.50 -11.96
N GLY A 105 13.86 15.87 -11.62
CA GLY A 105 13.21 16.02 -10.31
C GLY A 105 14.13 15.55 -9.17
N PRO A 106 13.88 15.99 -7.93
CA PRO A 106 14.70 15.64 -6.77
C PRO A 106 14.72 14.13 -6.52
N ALA A 107 15.83 13.62 -5.95
CA ALA A 107 16.01 12.19 -5.66
C ALA A 107 14.85 11.64 -4.81
N PRO A 108 14.29 10.46 -5.15
CA PRO A 108 13.19 9.87 -4.39
C PRO A 108 13.59 9.75 -2.91
N ARG A 109 12.79 10.38 -2.03
CA ARG A 109 13.09 10.51 -0.61
C ARG A 109 13.39 9.13 -0.01
N ARG A 110 14.61 8.94 0.49
CA ARG A 110 15.02 7.71 1.18
C ARG A 110 14.18 7.56 2.45
N THR A 111 13.64 6.36 2.69
CA THR A 111 12.91 6.04 3.92
C THR A 111 13.79 6.35 5.14
N PRO A 112 13.34 7.23 6.05
CA PRO A 112 14.15 7.61 7.21
C PRO A 112 14.38 6.40 8.12
N LYS A 113 15.65 6.13 8.45
CA LYS A 113 16.06 4.90 9.15
C LYS A 113 15.62 4.86 10.62
N HIS A 114 15.44 6.01 11.28
CA HIS A 114 15.03 6.10 12.69
C HIS A 114 14.25 7.39 12.97
N GLY A 115 13.50 7.44 14.07
CA GLY A 115 12.85 8.65 14.58
C GLY A 115 11.36 8.79 14.26
N PRO A 116 10.75 9.94 14.62
CA PRO A 116 9.31 10.17 14.48
C PRO A 116 8.81 10.10 13.04
N GLU A 117 9.66 10.42 12.06
CA GLU A 117 9.34 10.30 10.64
C GLU A 117 9.17 8.84 10.18
N ARG A 118 9.92 7.90 10.78
CA ARG A 118 9.76 6.46 10.52
C ARG A 118 8.44 5.94 11.09
N VAL A 119 8.05 6.39 12.28
CA VAL A 119 6.74 6.04 12.87
C VAL A 119 5.60 6.57 12.00
N ALA A 120 5.72 7.80 11.47
CA ALA A 120 4.73 8.34 10.54
C ALA A 120 4.66 7.57 9.22
N HIS A 121 5.79 7.06 8.71
CA HIS A 121 5.83 6.20 7.53
C HIS A 121 5.11 4.86 7.78
N LEU A 122 5.45 4.19 8.88
CA LEU A 122 4.84 2.92 9.28
C LEU A 122 3.34 3.05 9.53
N MET A 123 2.91 4.15 10.16
CA MET A 123 1.49 4.49 10.31
C MET A 123 0.79 4.63 8.97
N ARG A 124 1.42 5.31 8.01
CA ARG A 124 0.85 5.55 6.69
C ARG A 124 0.76 4.27 5.86
N GLU A 125 1.72 3.37 5.98
CA GLU A 125 1.64 2.02 5.41
C GLU A 125 0.56 1.17 6.09
N TRP A 126 0.47 1.25 7.41
CA TRP A 126 -0.59 0.58 8.17
C TRP A 126 -1.98 1.04 7.74
N TYR A 127 -2.23 2.35 7.61
CA TYR A 127 -3.52 2.86 7.11
C TYR A 127 -3.87 2.37 5.70
N ARG A 128 -2.88 2.11 4.83
CA ARG A 128 -3.13 1.53 3.50
C ARG A 128 -3.55 0.07 3.60
N VAL A 129 -2.91 -0.71 4.48
CA VAL A 129 -3.28 -2.11 4.72
C VAL A 129 -4.66 -2.20 5.37
N VAL A 130 -4.96 -1.32 6.33
CA VAL A 130 -6.31 -1.18 6.90
C VAL A 130 -7.33 -0.85 5.80
N GLY A 131 -7.04 0.11 4.94
CA GLY A 131 -7.91 0.46 3.81
C GLY A 131 -8.15 -0.71 2.86
N THR A 132 -7.10 -1.48 2.55
CA THR A 132 -7.20 -2.71 1.74
C THR A 132 -8.15 -3.71 2.36
N VAL A 133 -7.95 -4.03 3.64
CA VAL A 133 -8.75 -5.04 4.35
C VAL A 133 -10.17 -4.55 4.59
N ALA A 134 -10.37 -3.26 4.82
CA ALA A 134 -11.70 -2.67 4.94
C ALA A 134 -12.49 -2.80 3.62
N ILE A 135 -11.89 -2.43 2.49
CA ILE A 135 -12.54 -2.57 1.17
C ILE A 135 -12.80 -4.04 0.85
N ALA A 136 -11.81 -4.92 1.05
CA ALA A 136 -12.00 -6.35 0.87
C ALA A 136 -13.13 -6.90 1.74
N SER A 137 -13.22 -6.48 3.02
CA SER A 137 -14.31 -6.86 3.92
C SER A 137 -15.67 -6.40 3.40
N VAL A 138 -15.78 -5.16 2.90
CA VAL A 138 -17.03 -4.64 2.30
C VAL A 138 -17.43 -5.48 1.09
N VAL A 139 -16.48 -5.80 0.20
CA VAL A 139 -16.75 -6.64 -0.98
C VAL A 139 -17.21 -8.04 -0.55
N LEU A 140 -16.54 -8.66 0.42
CA LEU A 140 -16.94 -9.96 0.95
C LEU A 140 -18.31 -9.92 1.63
N VAL A 141 -18.65 -8.87 2.38
CA VAL A 141 -19.98 -8.70 2.98
C VAL A 141 -21.05 -8.56 1.91
N VAL A 142 -20.81 -7.79 0.86
CA VAL A 142 -21.73 -7.72 -0.29
C VAL A 142 -21.89 -9.10 -0.93
N LEU A 143 -20.81 -9.85 -1.08
CA LEU A 143 -20.86 -11.21 -1.62
C LEU A 143 -21.70 -12.15 -0.74
N ILE A 144 -21.52 -12.06 0.59
CA ILE A 144 -22.30 -12.81 1.57
C ILE A 144 -23.79 -12.49 1.46
N LEU A 145 -24.15 -11.20 1.41
CA LEU A 145 -25.55 -10.76 1.45
C LEU A 145 -26.33 -11.11 0.17
N PHE A 146 -25.67 -11.10 -0.99
CA PHE A 146 -26.34 -11.22 -2.28
C PHE A 146 -26.19 -12.59 -2.94
N PHE A 147 -25.13 -13.35 -2.62
CA PHE A 147 -24.75 -14.54 -3.40
C PHE A 147 -24.35 -15.77 -2.56
N ALA A 148 -24.08 -15.62 -1.26
CA ALA A 148 -23.61 -16.75 -0.46
C ALA A 148 -24.75 -17.64 0.04
N THR A 149 -24.49 -18.94 0.10
CA THR A 149 -25.37 -19.91 0.75
C THR A 149 -25.05 -20.00 2.26
N PRO A 150 -25.96 -20.56 3.10
CA PRO A 150 -25.71 -20.70 4.54
C PRO A 150 -24.40 -21.44 4.87
N ASP A 151 -23.97 -22.35 4.01
CA ASP A 151 -22.75 -23.14 4.16
C ASP A 151 -21.48 -22.29 3.89
N ASP A 152 -21.57 -21.29 3.01
CA ASP A 152 -20.45 -20.40 2.65
C ASP A 152 -20.19 -19.33 3.72
N HIS A 153 -21.21 -18.98 4.50
CA HIS A 153 -21.16 -17.89 5.49
C HIS A 153 -20.01 -18.08 6.49
N ALA A 154 -19.86 -19.28 7.05
CA ALA A 154 -18.85 -19.56 8.05
C ALA A 154 -17.42 -19.40 7.48
N SER A 155 -17.20 -19.85 6.24
CA SER A 155 -15.92 -19.73 5.56
C SER A 155 -15.56 -18.26 5.30
N LEU A 156 -16.49 -17.49 4.74
CA LEU A 156 -16.28 -16.08 4.38
C LEU A 156 -16.05 -15.18 5.61
N TRP A 157 -16.81 -15.38 6.68
CA TRP A 157 -16.58 -14.68 7.95
C TRP A 157 -15.22 -15.02 8.56
N SER A 158 -14.77 -16.28 8.45
CA SER A 158 -13.44 -16.67 8.91
C SER A 158 -12.32 -15.94 8.15
N TRP A 159 -12.49 -15.73 6.84
CA TRP A 159 -11.54 -14.98 6.01
C TRP A 159 -11.47 -13.50 6.40
N ILE A 160 -12.61 -12.86 6.66
CA ILE A 160 -12.66 -11.49 7.19
C ILE A 160 -11.92 -11.42 8.53
N GLY A 161 -12.21 -12.35 9.45
CA GLY A 161 -11.56 -12.41 10.76
C GLY A 161 -10.04 -12.59 10.68
N ARG A 162 -9.57 -13.50 9.82
CA ARG A 162 -8.13 -13.71 9.57
C ARG A 162 -7.45 -12.47 9.00
N ALA A 163 -8.10 -11.76 8.08
CA ALA A 163 -7.58 -10.54 7.48
C ALA A 163 -7.34 -9.45 8.54
N TRP A 164 -8.35 -9.24 9.41
CA TRP A 164 -8.24 -8.29 10.52
C TRP A 164 -7.26 -8.73 11.59
N ALA A 165 -7.13 -10.03 11.87
CA ALA A 165 -6.11 -10.55 12.77
C ALA A 165 -4.70 -10.24 12.26
N VAL A 166 -4.44 -10.42 10.95
CA VAL A 166 -3.15 -10.07 10.34
C VAL A 166 -2.88 -8.57 10.42
N VAL A 167 -3.87 -7.72 10.14
CA VAL A 167 -3.75 -6.25 10.27
C VAL A 167 -3.44 -5.83 11.70
N GLY A 168 -4.12 -6.43 12.68
CA GLY A 168 -3.92 -6.18 14.10
C GLY A 168 -2.54 -6.65 14.57
N LEU A 169 -2.12 -7.84 14.13
CA LEU A 169 -0.79 -8.37 14.42
C LEU A 169 0.31 -7.45 13.86
N TRP A 170 0.13 -6.98 12.63
CA TRP A 170 1.07 -6.07 11.98
C TRP A 170 1.12 -4.68 12.65
N TYR A 171 -0.01 -4.22 13.20
CA TYR A 171 -0.06 -3.01 14.04
C TYR A 171 0.81 -3.15 15.29
N VAL A 172 0.73 -4.30 15.95
CA VAL A 172 1.51 -4.58 17.17
C VAL A 172 3.00 -4.66 16.84
N PHE A 173 3.38 -5.40 15.81
CA PHE A 173 4.80 -5.62 15.47
C PHE A 173 5.49 -4.44 14.78
N GLY A 174 4.76 -3.57 14.10
CA GLY A 174 5.36 -2.42 13.42
C GLY A 174 5.26 -1.16 14.28
N PRO A 175 4.16 -0.41 14.18
CA PRO A 175 4.08 0.90 14.81
C PRO A 175 4.05 0.91 16.34
N LEU A 176 3.43 -0.09 16.99
CA LEU A 176 3.33 -0.15 18.44
C LEU A 176 4.70 -0.48 19.08
N TRP A 177 5.43 -1.44 18.50
CA TRP A 177 6.78 -1.81 18.94
C TRP A 177 7.81 -0.68 18.78
N GLU A 178 7.72 0.09 17.70
CA GLU A 178 8.63 1.22 17.45
C GLU A 178 8.34 2.42 18.39
N ARG A 179 7.10 2.56 18.87
CA ARG A 179 6.76 3.53 19.93
C ARG A 179 7.35 3.13 21.29
N GLY A 180 7.33 1.83 21.62
CA GLY A 180 7.90 1.31 22.88
C GLY A 180 9.42 1.47 22.99
N LYS A 181 10.17 1.35 21.88
CA LYS A 181 11.64 1.54 21.84
C LYS A 181 12.12 2.97 22.13
N LYS A 182 11.20 3.93 22.25
CA LYS A 182 11.54 5.34 22.50
C LYS A 182 11.73 5.63 24.00
N ASP A 183 11.14 4.82 24.88
CA ASP A 183 11.25 5.00 26.34
C ASP A 183 12.62 4.53 26.89
N ASP A 184 13.18 3.43 26.39
CA ASP A 184 14.43 2.84 26.92
C ASP A 184 15.72 3.64 26.64
N ARG A 185 15.65 4.77 25.90
CA ARG A 185 16.85 5.52 25.45
C ARG A 185 17.05 6.88 26.10
N ASP A 186 16.12 7.36 26.92
CA ASP A 186 16.26 8.62 27.66
C ASP A 186 16.79 8.43 29.11
N ASP A 187 17.03 7.18 29.54
CA ASP A 187 17.47 6.84 30.92
C ASP A 187 18.99 6.55 31.04
N GLY A 188 19.80 6.95 30.06
CA GLY A 188 21.26 6.79 30.13
C GLY A 188 21.86 7.80 31.14
N PRO A 189 22.66 7.38 32.14
CA PRO A 189 23.14 8.29 33.18
C PRO A 189 23.92 9.45 32.56
N ALA A 190 23.51 10.67 32.90
CA ALA A 190 24.15 11.91 32.46
C ALA A 190 25.66 11.80 32.67
N ARG A 191 26.42 11.73 31.56
CA ARG A 191 27.89 11.71 31.62
C ARG A 191 28.34 13.02 32.28
N PRO A 192 29.15 12.99 33.35
CA PRO A 192 29.63 14.21 33.96
C PRO A 192 30.49 14.97 32.94
N VAL A 193 30.08 16.19 32.65
CA VAL A 193 30.85 17.14 31.83
C VAL A 193 32.11 17.49 32.62
N ILE A 194 33.23 16.86 32.29
CA ILE A 194 34.54 17.26 32.82
C ILE A 194 34.87 18.61 32.18
N SER A 195 34.56 19.69 32.92
CA SER A 195 35.00 21.04 32.60
C SER A 195 36.52 21.13 32.83
N SER A 196 37.30 21.04 31.76
CA SER A 196 38.73 21.33 31.81
C SER A 196 38.95 22.84 31.82
N ASN A 197 38.66 23.50 32.94
CA ASN A 197 39.16 24.85 33.20
C ASN A 197 40.61 24.75 33.67
N VAL A 198 41.54 24.78 32.72
CA VAL A 198 42.96 25.01 33.00
C VAL A 198 43.18 26.52 33.06
N PRO A 199 43.49 27.13 34.22
CA PRO A 199 43.85 28.54 34.27
C PRO A 199 45.25 28.72 33.69
N ALA A 200 45.37 29.56 32.67
CA ALA A 200 46.66 30.00 32.12
C ALA A 200 47.40 30.85 33.18
N THR A 201 48.19 30.18 34.02
CA THR A 201 49.19 30.82 34.88
C THR A 201 50.21 31.54 34.02
N GLY A 202 50.35 32.84 34.27
CA GLY A 202 51.11 33.75 33.43
C GLY A 202 52.63 33.64 33.50
N ARG A 203 53.29 34.44 32.66
CA ARG A 203 54.64 34.92 32.93
C ARG A 203 54.83 36.32 32.33
N ARG A 204 55.18 37.25 33.21
CA ARG A 204 55.60 38.62 32.93
C ARG A 204 57.04 38.65 32.39
N SER A 205 57.31 39.70 31.61
CA SER A 205 58.50 40.58 31.60
C SER A 205 59.92 40.04 31.38
N HIS A 206 60.61 40.70 30.43
CA HIS A 206 61.93 41.34 30.50
C HIS A 206 62.87 40.95 29.35
N GLY A 207 63.44 41.96 28.70
CA GLY A 207 64.57 41.87 27.77
C GLY A 207 64.39 42.76 26.57
#